data_AF-A0A9P9IW57-F1
#
_entry.id   AF-A0A9P9IW57-F1
#
_cell.length_a   1.000
_cell.length_b   1.000
_cell.length_c   1.000
_cell.angle_alpha   90.00
_cell.angle_beta   90.00
_cell.angle_gamma   90.00
#
_symmetry.space_group_name_H-M   'P 1'
#
loop_
_entity.id
_entity.type
_entity.pdbx_description
1 polymer ?
#
loop_
_entity_poly.entity_id
_entity_poly.type
_entity_poly.pdbx_seq_one_letter_code
_entity_poly.pdbx_strand_id
1 'polypeptide(L)'
;MLFFIAADIRGAGHAWMEVDSQAPSALGKIKRVNPARYKDMHFIPGPLSDEFQDTIPFVASATKESLHDAYDSFKAQWWPATTQSPEIIAQASHALRSGDLSLTARRVVLTGLSQTGGLTRRFITHSSHLRLPNGNLPLDAFVPCQSGGDALPDVPGAKIIELLGESEFLSVRLPCGVSGQMRDTKHRRPESDGFRLYEIAGMAHRESRYASEIDLERWAVAELHGAKWSTFSNSFIYHAVFESVERWTSEPAIPPPSSSVLHTIDQSDEIFRDEHGNATGGVRTVHTEAPLARLVAATPKGRPNEAGSEWPFDHQKLRDLYESVANYRLVAGLAIQQQVKSGFLLPADAETLRRETIENVKF
;
A
#
# COMPACT_ATOMS: atom_id res chain seq x y z
N MET A 1 11.78 7.90 5.59
CA MET A 1 10.49 7.19 5.51
C MET A 1 9.64 8.07 4.61
N LEU A 2 9.27 7.57 3.42
CA LEU A 2 8.99 8.40 2.24
C LEU A 2 7.52 8.82 2.16
N PHE A 3 7.24 10.13 2.07
CA PHE A 3 5.95 10.59 1.52
C PHE A 3 5.99 10.61 0.01
N PHE A 4 4.82 10.65 -0.59
CA PHE A 4 4.66 10.91 -1.99
C PHE A 4 3.53 11.91 -2.10
N ILE A 5 3.84 13.10 -2.62
CA ILE A 5 2.81 14.00 -3.09
C ILE A 5 2.79 13.92 -4.60
N ALA A 6 1.71 13.35 -5.14
CA ALA A 6 1.39 13.46 -6.55
C ALA A 6 0.82 14.87 -6.78
N ALA A 7 1.57 15.68 -7.54
CA ALA A 7 1.15 17.00 -7.96
C ALA A 7 0.78 16.98 -9.45
N ASP A 8 -0.45 17.37 -9.79
CA ASP A 8 -0.80 17.73 -11.16
C ASP A 8 -0.22 19.11 -11.48
N ILE A 9 0.77 19.17 -12.36
CA ILE A 9 1.46 20.39 -12.77
C ILE A 9 0.83 20.91 -14.06
N ARG A 10 0.42 22.18 -14.05
CA ARG A 10 -0.11 22.87 -15.23
C ARG A 10 0.87 22.75 -16.42
N GLY A 11 0.53 21.91 -17.40
CA GLY A 11 1.28 21.75 -18.65
C GLY A 11 2.49 20.79 -18.61
N ALA A 12 2.72 20.05 -17.52
CA ALA A 12 3.93 19.22 -17.36
C ALA A 12 3.72 17.80 -16.78
N GLY A 13 2.47 17.37 -16.52
CA GLY A 13 2.18 16.02 -16.02
C GLY A 13 2.23 15.90 -14.48
N HIS A 14 2.63 14.74 -13.97
CA HIS A 14 2.70 14.47 -12.53
C HIS A 14 4.11 14.64 -11.97
N ALA A 15 4.23 15.19 -10.75
CA ALA A 15 5.47 15.15 -9.97
C ALA A 15 5.26 14.42 -8.65
N TRP A 16 6.33 13.81 -8.16
CA TRP A 16 6.41 13.18 -6.84
C TRP A 16 7.32 13.99 -5.94
N MET A 17 6.81 14.41 -4.78
CA MET A 17 7.64 14.98 -3.72
C MET A 17 7.71 14.04 -2.53
N GLU A 18 8.93 13.66 -2.18
CA GLU A 18 9.23 13.00 -0.92
C GLU A 18 9.42 14.01 0.19
N VAL A 19 8.70 13.80 1.29
CA VAL A 19 8.86 14.55 2.53
C VAL A 19 9.31 13.55 3.59
N ASP A 20 10.16 13.96 4.52
CA ASP A 20 10.51 13.18 5.71
C ASP A 20 10.10 13.97 6.95
N SER A 21 8.81 13.88 7.31
CA SER A 21 8.22 14.64 8.41
C SER A 21 8.27 13.90 9.76
N GLN A 22 8.55 12.60 9.73
CA GLN A 22 8.42 11.67 10.87
C GLN A 22 9.72 11.57 11.69
N ALA A 23 10.64 12.50 11.49
CA ALA A 23 12.01 12.32 11.91
C ALA A 23 12.55 13.46 12.79
N PRO A 24 12.35 13.41 14.12
CA PRO A 24 13.38 13.90 15.05
C PRO A 24 14.70 13.14 14.82
N SER A 25 14.58 11.88 14.37
CA SER A 25 15.62 10.90 14.09
C SER A 25 16.65 11.27 13.03
N ALA A 26 16.20 11.97 11.99
CA ALA A 26 17.04 12.37 10.89
C ALA A 26 17.70 13.70 11.16
N LEU A 27 17.26 14.52 12.13
CA LEU A 27 17.86 15.83 12.38
C LEU A 27 19.38 15.73 12.61
N GLY A 28 19.82 14.78 13.44
CA GLY A 28 21.24 14.52 13.65
C GLY A 28 21.96 14.06 12.38
N LYS A 29 21.33 13.19 11.58
CA LYS A 29 21.90 12.67 10.32
C LYS A 29 21.96 13.77 9.24
N ILE A 30 20.88 14.52 9.05
CA ILE A 30 20.71 15.63 8.11
C ILE A 30 21.68 16.77 8.45
N LYS A 31 21.72 17.21 9.73
CA LYS A 31 22.69 18.23 10.16
C LYS A 31 24.13 17.78 9.95
N ARG A 32 24.45 16.49 10.11
CA ARG A 32 25.80 15.96 9.80
C ARG A 32 26.15 16.00 8.30
N VAL A 33 25.17 15.81 7.42
CA VAL A 33 25.39 15.88 5.96
C VAL A 33 25.73 17.30 5.51
N ASN A 34 25.09 18.33 6.07
CA ASN A 34 25.42 19.72 5.78
C ASN A 34 25.14 20.65 6.99
N PRO A 35 26.11 20.80 7.91
CA PRO A 35 25.90 21.54 9.16
C PRO A 35 25.51 23.00 8.94
N ALA A 36 26.07 23.65 7.93
CA ALA A 36 25.79 25.06 7.63
C ALA A 36 24.36 25.24 7.12
N ARG A 37 23.89 24.37 6.20
CA ARG A 37 22.55 24.45 5.61
C ARG A 37 21.45 24.20 6.65
N TYR A 38 21.67 23.28 7.58
CA TYR A 38 20.64 22.81 8.50
C TYR A 38 20.83 23.30 9.94
N LYS A 39 21.70 24.28 10.18
CA LYS A 39 22.03 24.77 11.54
C LYS A 39 20.77 25.19 12.31
N ASP A 40 19.88 25.92 11.64
CA ASP A 40 18.66 26.52 12.20
C ASP A 40 17.44 25.59 12.13
N MET A 41 17.61 24.35 11.66
CA MET A 41 16.52 23.37 11.63
C MET A 41 16.27 22.85 13.05
N HIS A 42 15.04 23.01 13.55
CA HIS A 42 14.63 22.53 14.87
C HIS A 42 13.27 21.86 14.78
N PHE A 43 13.09 20.78 15.55
CA PHE A 43 11.83 20.09 15.73
C PHE A 43 11.33 20.31 17.16
N ILE A 44 10.02 20.15 17.38
CA ILE A 44 9.42 20.13 18.72
C ILE A 44 10.11 19.00 19.51
N PRO A 45 10.54 19.26 20.77
CA PRO A 45 11.11 18.21 21.61
C PRO A 45 10.20 16.99 21.72
N GLY A 46 10.76 15.80 21.50
CA GLY A 46 10.06 14.52 21.57
C GLY A 46 11.05 13.34 21.60
N PRO A 47 10.55 12.11 21.76
CA PRO A 47 11.38 10.89 21.71
C PRO A 47 12.24 10.84 20.44
N LEU A 48 13.49 10.41 20.56
CA LEU A 48 14.46 10.35 19.45
C LEU A 48 14.43 8.98 18.77
N SER A 49 14.85 8.86 17.48
CA SER A 49 14.91 7.54 16.79
C SER A 49 15.68 6.50 17.52
N ASP A 50 16.73 6.91 18.23
CA ASP A 50 17.71 6.00 18.79
C ASP A 50 17.07 5.15 19.92
N GLU A 51 15.83 5.49 20.30
CA GLU A 51 14.95 4.77 21.21
C GLU A 51 13.98 3.80 20.48
N PHE A 52 13.91 3.86 19.14
CA PHE A 52 13.11 2.97 18.30
C PHE A 52 13.99 1.91 17.64
N GLN A 53 13.52 0.66 17.62
CA GLN A 53 14.22 -0.41 16.91
C GLN A 53 14.19 -0.16 15.40
N ASP A 54 15.33 -0.32 14.73
CA ASP A 54 15.43 -0.27 13.26
C ASP A 54 14.58 -1.35 12.56
N THR A 55 14.13 -2.36 13.31
CA THR A 55 13.53 -3.58 12.79
C THR A 55 12.46 -4.13 13.72
N ILE A 56 11.26 -4.45 13.20
CA ILE A 56 10.21 -5.16 13.96
C ILE A 56 10.71 -6.57 14.34
N PRO A 57 10.79 -6.94 15.63
CA PRO A 57 11.31 -8.24 16.03
C PRO A 57 10.40 -9.37 15.53
N PHE A 58 11.02 -10.43 14.98
CA PHE A 58 10.31 -11.66 14.66
C PHE A 58 10.10 -12.47 15.94
N VAL A 59 8.87 -12.91 16.21
CA VAL A 59 8.55 -13.73 17.38
C VAL A 59 8.03 -15.09 16.93
N ALA A 60 8.81 -16.15 17.16
CA ALA A 60 8.55 -17.49 16.62
C ALA A 60 7.26 -18.16 17.17
N SER A 61 6.80 -17.72 18.34
CA SER A 61 5.63 -18.26 19.05
C SER A 61 4.68 -17.13 19.49
N ALA A 62 4.49 -16.15 18.61
CA ALA A 62 3.60 -15.03 18.87
C ALA A 62 2.13 -15.48 18.85
N THR A 63 1.30 -14.87 19.69
CA THR A 63 -0.17 -14.97 19.58
C THR A 63 -0.69 -13.74 18.85
N LYS A 64 -1.95 -13.78 18.40
CA LYS A 64 -2.57 -12.60 17.78
C LYS A 64 -2.58 -11.42 18.75
N GLU A 65 -2.88 -11.68 20.01
CA GLU A 65 -2.90 -10.69 21.09
C GLU A 65 -1.52 -10.08 21.30
N SER A 66 -0.46 -10.89 21.39
CA SER A 66 0.88 -10.35 21.64
C SER A 66 1.41 -9.51 20.48
N LEU A 67 1.07 -9.84 19.24
CA LEU A 67 1.40 -9.03 18.06
C LEU A 67 0.62 -7.72 18.02
N HIS A 68 -0.68 -7.75 18.35
CA HIS A 68 -1.50 -6.55 18.48
C HIS A 68 -0.96 -5.61 19.56
N ASP A 69 -0.69 -6.12 20.76
CA ASP A 69 -0.21 -5.32 21.89
C ASP A 69 1.16 -4.70 21.60
N ALA A 70 2.06 -5.44 20.93
CA ALA A 70 3.34 -4.91 20.48
C ALA A 70 3.16 -3.78 19.46
N TYR A 71 2.24 -3.93 18.50
CA TYR A 71 1.96 -2.90 17.51
C TYR A 71 1.28 -1.66 18.10
N ASP A 72 0.35 -1.85 19.05
CA ASP A 72 -0.30 -0.75 19.77
C ASP A 72 0.71 0.01 20.64
N SER A 73 1.61 -0.70 21.32
CA SER A 73 2.71 -0.10 22.09
C SER A 73 3.67 0.70 21.20
N PHE A 74 4.02 0.15 20.04
CA PHE A 74 4.83 0.86 19.05
C PHE A 74 4.15 2.16 18.59
N LYS A 75 2.87 2.12 18.19
CA LYS A 75 2.12 3.31 17.76
C LYS A 75 2.03 4.37 18.87
N ALA A 76 1.85 3.94 20.12
CA ALA A 76 1.75 4.83 21.28
C ALA A 76 3.05 5.62 21.53
N GLN A 77 4.21 5.01 21.25
CA GLN A 77 5.52 5.69 21.33
C GLN A 77 5.83 6.51 20.07
N TRP A 78 5.51 5.95 18.91
CA TRP A 78 5.84 6.53 17.61
C TRP A 78 5.14 7.85 17.36
N TRP A 79 3.92 8.03 17.87
CA TRP A 79 3.19 9.24 17.60
C TRP A 79 3.71 10.50 18.31
N PRO A 80 3.98 10.48 19.64
CA PRO A 80 4.65 11.60 20.30
C PRO A 80 5.95 12.03 19.60
N ALA A 81 6.67 11.08 18.97
CA ALA A 81 7.89 11.37 18.21
C ALA A 81 7.65 12.10 16.88
N THR A 82 6.41 12.19 16.38
CA THR A 82 6.11 12.76 15.05
C THR A 82 5.11 13.91 15.11
N THR A 83 5.00 14.58 16.27
CA THR A 83 3.97 15.60 16.56
C THR A 83 3.84 16.71 15.51
N GLN A 84 4.94 17.23 14.95
CA GLN A 84 4.89 18.31 13.94
C GLN A 84 4.68 17.84 12.48
N SER A 85 4.52 16.52 12.27
CA SER A 85 4.37 15.96 10.92
C SER A 85 3.21 16.59 10.14
N PRO A 86 2.01 16.76 10.71
CA PRO A 86 0.88 17.34 9.97
C PRO A 86 1.14 18.76 9.47
N GLU A 87 1.76 19.62 10.28
CA GLU A 87 2.09 20.99 9.91
C GLU A 87 3.16 21.04 8.81
N ILE A 88 4.15 20.14 8.85
CA ILE A 88 5.15 20.00 7.77
C ILE A 88 4.47 19.59 6.47
N ILE A 89 3.55 18.62 6.51
CA ILE A 89 2.79 18.18 5.33
C ILE A 89 1.96 19.34 4.76
N ALA A 90 1.28 20.11 5.61
CA ALA A 90 0.49 21.26 5.17
C ALA A 90 1.37 22.35 4.54
N GLN A 91 2.55 22.62 5.10
CA GLN A 91 3.54 23.55 4.54
C GLN A 91 4.15 23.04 3.23
N ALA A 92 4.41 21.73 3.13
CA ALA A 92 4.91 21.11 1.92
C ALA A 92 3.89 21.22 0.77
N SER A 93 2.61 21.01 1.08
CA SER A 93 1.51 21.30 0.14
C SER A 93 1.48 22.78 -0.26
N HIS A 94 1.64 23.70 0.71
CA HIS A 94 1.68 25.12 0.41
C HIS A 94 2.80 25.48 -0.58
N ALA A 95 4.03 24.99 -0.33
CA ALA A 95 5.20 25.22 -1.18
C ALA A 95 5.02 24.68 -2.60
N LEU A 96 4.37 23.52 -2.75
CA LEU A 96 4.02 22.96 -4.06
C LEU A 96 3.02 23.84 -4.82
N ARG A 97 2.11 24.50 -4.12
CA ARG A 97 1.05 25.33 -4.72
C ARG A 97 1.48 26.77 -4.96
N SER A 98 2.38 27.31 -4.14
CA SER A 98 2.84 28.70 -4.21
C SER A 98 3.81 28.95 -5.36
N GLY A 99 4.46 27.91 -5.89
CA GLY A 99 5.55 28.09 -6.86
C GLY A 99 6.94 28.07 -6.25
N ASP A 100 7.06 27.98 -4.91
CA ASP A 100 8.35 28.07 -4.21
C ASP A 100 9.33 26.96 -4.59
N LEU A 101 8.81 25.83 -5.10
CA LEU A 101 9.58 24.69 -5.59
C LEU A 101 9.82 24.70 -7.10
N SER A 102 9.63 25.85 -7.77
CA SER A 102 9.65 25.97 -9.24
C SER A 102 8.60 25.09 -9.95
N LEU A 103 7.58 24.66 -9.20
CA LEU A 103 6.43 23.89 -9.65
C LEU A 103 5.16 24.51 -9.05
N THR A 104 4.04 24.43 -9.77
CA THR A 104 2.74 24.91 -9.28
C THR A 104 1.70 23.80 -9.37
N ALA A 105 1.50 23.10 -8.26
CA ALA A 105 0.55 22.01 -8.13
C ALA A 105 -0.90 22.54 -8.13
N ARG A 106 -1.76 21.99 -8.99
CA ARG A 106 -3.21 22.21 -8.95
C ARG A 106 -3.87 21.37 -7.87
N ARG A 107 -3.44 20.11 -7.77
CA ARG A 107 -3.93 19.13 -6.81
C ARG A 107 -2.76 18.51 -6.07
N VAL A 108 -2.98 18.14 -4.82
CA VAL A 108 -2.00 17.58 -3.89
C VAL A 108 -2.67 16.40 -3.18
N VAL A 109 -2.14 15.21 -3.42
CA VAL A 109 -2.60 13.97 -2.78
C VAL A 109 -1.59 13.55 -1.71
N LEU A 110 -2.05 13.24 -0.50
CA LEU A 110 -1.22 12.63 0.54
C LEU A 110 -1.34 11.11 0.47
N THR A 111 -0.24 10.43 0.21
CA THR A 111 -0.19 8.96 0.22
C THR A 111 1.06 8.48 0.98
N GLY A 112 1.03 7.21 1.36
CA GLY A 112 2.12 6.53 2.04
C GLY A 112 1.78 5.06 2.24
N LEU A 113 2.81 4.23 2.31
CA LEU A 113 2.75 2.80 2.58
C LEU A 113 3.15 2.49 4.04
N SER A 114 2.48 1.53 4.68
CA SER A 114 2.84 1.05 6.01
C SER A 114 2.79 2.17 7.05
N GLN A 115 3.86 2.42 7.80
CA GLN A 115 3.93 3.50 8.79
C GLN A 115 3.63 4.90 8.20
N THR A 116 3.99 5.17 6.94
CA THR A 116 3.60 6.43 6.26
C THR A 116 2.12 6.45 5.88
N GLY A 117 1.54 5.29 5.55
CA GLY A 117 0.09 5.12 5.45
C GLY A 117 -0.60 5.45 6.78
N GLY A 118 -0.01 5.00 7.90
CA GLY A 118 -0.46 5.33 9.24
C GLY A 118 -0.47 6.83 9.54
N LEU A 119 0.51 7.59 9.04
CA LEU A 119 0.47 9.05 9.13
C LEU A 119 -0.62 9.66 8.26
N THR A 120 -0.86 9.11 7.07
CA THR A 120 -1.96 9.55 6.21
C THR A 120 -3.30 9.36 6.93
N ARG A 121 -3.54 8.19 7.54
CA ARG A 121 -4.71 7.94 8.41
C ARG A 121 -4.79 8.93 9.56
N ARG A 122 -3.65 9.25 10.16
CA ARG A 122 -3.58 10.17 11.29
C ARG A 122 -3.95 11.59 10.90
N PHE A 123 -3.47 12.05 9.75
CA PHE A 123 -3.81 13.35 9.22
C PHE A 123 -5.33 13.47 9.04
N ILE A 124 -5.97 12.45 8.45
CA ILE A 124 -7.42 12.37 8.27
C ILE A 124 -8.16 12.53 9.60
N THR A 125 -7.75 11.75 10.61
CA THR A 125 -8.45 11.62 11.89
C THR A 125 -8.17 12.72 12.89
N HIS A 126 -6.99 13.36 12.85
CA HIS A 126 -6.55 14.31 13.87
C HIS A 126 -6.19 15.71 13.33
N SER A 127 -5.93 15.84 12.03
CA SER A 127 -5.35 17.06 11.44
C SER A 127 -6.11 17.59 10.22
N SER A 128 -7.28 17.04 9.92
CA SER A 128 -8.17 17.52 8.83
C SER A 128 -8.70 18.95 9.05
N HIS A 129 -8.50 19.52 10.23
CA HIS A 129 -8.78 20.92 10.56
C HIS A 129 -7.74 21.90 10.01
N LEU A 130 -6.54 21.44 9.64
CA LEU A 130 -5.48 22.32 9.12
C LEU A 130 -5.90 22.99 7.80
N ARG A 131 -5.42 24.22 7.59
CA ARG A 131 -5.70 25.03 6.40
C ARG A 131 -4.42 25.69 5.88
N LEU A 132 -4.40 25.93 4.58
CA LEU A 132 -3.41 26.78 3.93
C LEU A 132 -3.63 28.26 4.31
N PRO A 133 -2.66 29.16 4.09
CA PRO A 133 -2.81 30.59 4.40
C PRO A 133 -4.02 31.28 3.74
N ASN A 134 -4.49 30.76 2.60
CA ASN A 134 -5.67 31.24 1.91
C ASN A 134 -7.00 30.65 2.42
N GLY A 135 -6.97 29.85 3.49
CA GLY A 135 -8.13 29.20 4.07
C GLY A 135 -8.57 27.89 3.39
N ASN A 136 -7.91 27.46 2.31
CA ASN A 136 -8.23 26.20 1.61
C ASN A 136 -7.67 24.98 2.35
N LEU A 137 -8.19 23.80 2.02
CA LEU A 137 -7.62 22.54 2.44
C LEU A 137 -6.19 22.38 1.90
N PRO A 138 -5.26 21.80 2.68
CA PRO A 138 -3.92 21.51 2.19
C PRO A 138 -3.94 20.37 1.17
N LEU A 139 -4.87 19.43 1.24
CA LEU A 139 -4.86 18.19 0.46
C LEU A 139 -6.21 17.99 -0.22
N ASP A 140 -6.19 17.58 -1.49
CA ASP A 140 -7.40 17.25 -2.25
C ASP A 140 -7.81 15.79 -2.04
N ALA A 141 -6.85 14.92 -1.77
CA ALA A 141 -7.12 13.52 -1.48
C ALA A 141 -6.08 12.85 -0.59
N PHE A 142 -6.47 11.70 -0.08
CA PHE A 142 -5.68 10.81 0.76
C PHE A 142 -5.71 9.39 0.20
N VAL A 143 -4.54 8.75 0.13
CA VAL A 143 -4.41 7.34 -0.26
C VAL A 143 -3.53 6.61 0.76
N PRO A 144 -4.06 6.26 1.95
CA PRO A 144 -3.33 5.42 2.90
C PRO A 144 -3.21 4.00 2.34
N CYS A 145 -1.98 3.55 2.10
CA CYS A 145 -1.68 2.23 1.56
C CYS A 145 -1.11 1.30 2.64
N GLN A 146 -1.52 0.04 2.63
CA GLN A 146 -0.99 -1.02 3.50
C GLN A 146 -0.92 -0.61 4.98
N SER A 147 -1.94 0.13 5.43
CA SER A 147 -2.03 0.61 6.80
C SER A 147 -3.49 0.71 7.20
N GLY A 148 -3.94 -0.28 7.97
CA GLY A 148 -5.30 -0.37 8.47
C GLY A 148 -5.47 0.29 9.85
N GLY A 149 -6.63 0.05 10.45
CA GLY A 149 -7.02 0.58 11.75
C GLY A 149 -8.54 0.64 11.85
N ASP A 150 -9.08 1.46 12.76
CA ASP A 150 -10.51 1.75 12.75
C ASP A 150 -10.91 2.48 11.46
N ALA A 151 -12.14 2.27 11.01
CA ALA A 151 -12.69 2.87 9.79
C ALA A 151 -12.48 4.39 9.75
N LEU A 152 -11.96 4.89 8.63
CA LEU A 152 -11.69 6.31 8.46
C LEU A 152 -13.00 7.11 8.34
N PRO A 153 -13.08 8.33 8.89
CA PRO A 153 -14.21 9.23 8.67
C PRO A 153 -14.15 9.85 7.26
N ASP A 154 -15.26 10.45 6.81
CA ASP A 154 -15.20 11.35 5.65
C ASP A 154 -14.47 12.65 6.02
N VAL A 155 -13.78 13.24 5.03
CA VAL A 155 -13.18 14.57 5.16
C VAL A 155 -13.91 15.52 4.19
N PRO A 156 -14.72 16.46 4.68
CA PRO A 156 -15.44 17.39 3.81
C PRO A 156 -14.46 18.13 2.87
N GLY A 157 -14.72 18.03 1.57
CA GLY A 157 -13.90 18.67 0.52
C GLY A 157 -12.66 17.89 0.08
N ALA A 158 -12.40 16.70 0.61
CA ALA A 158 -11.32 15.82 0.16
C ALA A 158 -11.82 14.41 -0.18
N LYS A 159 -11.02 13.67 -0.96
CA LYS A 159 -11.31 12.28 -1.35
C LYS A 159 -10.39 11.30 -0.63
N ILE A 160 -10.86 10.08 -0.39
CA ILE A 160 -10.10 9.04 0.31
C ILE A 160 -10.25 7.72 -0.47
N ILE A 161 -9.12 7.14 -0.86
CA ILE A 161 -9.05 5.73 -1.29
C ILE A 161 -8.14 5.00 -0.30
N GLU A 162 -8.73 4.21 0.59
CA GLU A 162 -7.98 3.34 1.49
C GLU A 162 -7.63 2.04 0.75
N LEU A 163 -6.34 1.75 0.59
CA LEU A 163 -5.85 0.62 -0.19
C LEU A 163 -5.10 -0.36 0.70
N LEU A 164 -5.59 -1.59 0.77
CA LEU A 164 -5.04 -2.61 1.64
C LEU A 164 -4.88 -3.93 0.88
N GLY A 165 -3.70 -4.53 0.99
CA GLY A 165 -3.44 -5.87 0.49
C GLY A 165 -3.90 -6.94 1.45
N GLU A 166 -4.05 -8.16 0.93
CA GLU A 166 -4.29 -9.36 1.72
C GLU A 166 -3.29 -9.51 2.89
N SER A 167 -2.05 -9.06 2.71
CA SER A 167 -1.02 -9.06 3.75
C SER A 167 -1.37 -8.29 5.02
N GLU A 168 -2.32 -7.36 5.00
CA GLU A 168 -2.59 -6.53 6.17
C GLU A 168 -3.46 -7.22 7.21
N PHE A 169 -4.09 -8.35 6.84
CA PHE A 169 -4.79 -9.24 7.76
C PHE A 169 -3.78 -9.97 8.65
N LEU A 170 -4.02 -9.94 9.97
CA LEU A 170 -3.10 -10.55 10.93
C LEU A 170 -2.97 -12.06 10.72
N SER A 171 -4.06 -12.77 10.41
CA SER A 171 -4.08 -14.19 10.05
C SER A 171 -3.04 -14.56 8.97
N VAL A 172 -2.79 -13.65 8.03
CA VAL A 172 -1.85 -13.86 6.92
C VAL A 172 -0.40 -13.67 7.36
N ARG A 173 -0.13 -12.72 8.29
CA ARG A 173 1.23 -12.43 8.78
C ARG A 173 1.61 -13.14 10.07
N LEU A 174 0.65 -13.75 10.75
CA LEU A 174 0.88 -14.49 11.99
C LEU A 174 1.95 -15.59 11.82
N PRO A 175 1.98 -16.39 10.73
CA PRO A 175 3.05 -17.36 10.49
C PRO A 175 4.44 -16.71 10.36
N CYS A 176 4.48 -15.44 9.94
CA CYS A 176 5.69 -14.63 9.81
C CYS A 176 6.09 -13.96 11.12
N GLY A 177 5.38 -14.19 12.23
CA GLY A 177 5.72 -13.65 13.56
C GLY A 177 5.72 -12.12 13.63
N VAL A 178 4.95 -11.45 12.76
CA VAL A 178 4.82 -9.99 12.69
C VAL A 178 3.36 -9.60 12.54
N SER A 179 2.98 -8.46 13.09
CA SER A 179 1.61 -7.97 12.97
C SER A 179 1.29 -7.57 11.52
N GLY A 180 0.05 -7.83 11.10
CA GLY A 180 -0.61 -7.05 10.04
C GLY A 180 -0.87 -5.62 10.52
N GLN A 181 -1.34 -4.73 9.62
CA GLN A 181 -1.71 -3.36 10.01
C GLN A 181 -3.22 -3.16 10.20
N MET A 182 -4.04 -4.18 10.00
CA MET A 182 -5.46 -4.18 10.36
C MET A 182 -5.70 -4.74 11.75
N ARG A 183 -6.89 -4.45 12.28
CA ARG A 183 -7.44 -5.11 13.46
C ARG A 183 -8.74 -5.77 13.06
N ASP A 184 -8.69 -7.08 12.87
CA ASP A 184 -9.80 -7.85 12.30
C ASP A 184 -10.31 -7.18 11.01
N THR A 185 -11.56 -6.75 11.03
CA THR A 185 -12.23 -6.06 9.91
C THR A 185 -12.64 -4.63 10.24
N LYS A 186 -12.07 -4.02 11.30
CA LYS A 186 -12.48 -2.71 11.84
C LYS A 186 -12.30 -1.53 10.89
N HIS A 187 -11.47 -1.65 9.86
CA HIS A 187 -11.27 -0.62 8.84
C HIS A 187 -12.48 -0.52 7.89
N ARG A 188 -13.32 -1.55 7.84
CA ARG A 188 -14.45 -1.61 6.91
C ARG A 188 -15.56 -0.65 7.32
N ARG A 189 -16.04 0.11 6.34
CA ARG A 189 -17.27 0.91 6.38
C ARG A 189 -17.88 0.98 4.98
N PRO A 190 -19.18 1.30 4.85
CA PRO A 190 -19.77 1.59 3.56
C PRO A 190 -19.04 2.73 2.83
N GLU A 191 -19.01 2.63 1.50
CA GLU A 191 -18.55 3.68 0.61
C GLU A 191 -19.42 4.94 0.75
N SER A 192 -18.85 6.11 0.42
CA SER A 192 -19.52 7.41 0.45
C SER A 192 -19.16 8.23 -0.79
N ASP A 193 -19.66 9.47 -0.88
CA ASP A 193 -19.24 10.43 -1.91
C ASP A 193 -17.76 10.85 -1.80
N GLY A 194 -17.10 10.55 -0.67
CA GLY A 194 -15.72 10.91 -0.38
C GLY A 194 -14.79 9.75 -0.04
N PHE A 195 -15.31 8.51 0.09
CA PHE A 195 -14.54 7.36 0.57
C PHE A 195 -14.72 6.10 -0.31
N ARG A 196 -13.61 5.43 -0.60
CA ARG A 196 -13.52 4.08 -1.18
C ARG A 196 -12.55 3.23 -0.36
N LEU A 197 -12.87 1.94 -0.23
CA LEU A 197 -12.01 0.93 0.39
C LEU A 197 -11.71 -0.17 -0.62
N TYR A 198 -10.43 -0.45 -0.86
CA TYR A 198 -9.99 -1.53 -1.73
C TYR A 198 -9.16 -2.54 -0.94
N GLU A 199 -9.68 -3.76 -0.84
CA GLU A 199 -8.96 -4.91 -0.32
C GLU A 199 -8.53 -5.81 -1.48
N ILE A 200 -7.23 -6.03 -1.66
CA ILE A 200 -6.68 -6.66 -2.87
C ILE A 200 -6.29 -8.12 -2.60
N ALA A 201 -6.96 -9.05 -3.27
CA ALA A 201 -6.69 -10.49 -3.14
C ALA A 201 -5.29 -10.84 -3.68
N GLY A 202 -4.47 -11.50 -2.87
CA GLY A 202 -3.10 -11.92 -3.23
C GLY A 202 -2.01 -10.84 -3.10
N MET A 203 -2.38 -9.60 -2.77
CA MET A 203 -1.41 -8.50 -2.68
C MET A 203 -0.63 -8.55 -1.37
N ALA A 204 0.70 -8.62 -1.48
CA ALA A 204 1.61 -8.60 -0.35
C ALA A 204 1.93 -7.18 0.14
N HIS A 205 2.56 -7.05 1.31
CA HIS A 205 2.87 -5.75 1.92
C HIS A 205 3.80 -4.94 1.01
N ARG A 206 4.82 -5.61 0.46
CA ARG A 206 5.71 -5.09 -0.59
C ARG A 206 5.72 -5.99 -1.82
N GLU A 207 5.92 -5.36 -2.97
CA GLU A 207 6.05 -6.04 -4.25
C GLU A 207 7.36 -6.84 -4.32
N SER A 208 7.31 -8.02 -4.95
CA SER A 208 8.49 -8.81 -5.28
C SER A 208 8.71 -9.05 -6.78
N ARG A 209 7.76 -8.66 -7.62
CA ARG A 209 7.84 -8.78 -9.09
C ARG A 209 9.00 -7.99 -9.71
N TYR A 210 9.20 -6.75 -9.27
CA TYR A 210 10.22 -5.83 -9.82
C TYR A 210 11.31 -5.51 -8.78
N ALA A 211 11.79 -6.54 -8.10
CA ALA A 211 12.83 -6.41 -7.08
C ALA A 211 14.10 -5.75 -7.62
N SER A 212 14.64 -4.77 -6.88
CA SER A 212 15.96 -4.21 -7.18
C SER A 212 17.08 -5.22 -6.88
N GLU A 213 18.29 -5.00 -7.40
CA GLU A 213 19.45 -5.84 -7.05
C GLU A 213 19.69 -5.88 -5.52
N ILE A 214 19.51 -4.74 -4.85
CA ILE A 214 19.62 -4.62 -3.39
C ILE A 214 18.55 -5.45 -2.68
N ASP A 215 17.32 -5.47 -3.21
CA ASP A 215 16.26 -6.32 -2.65
C ASP A 215 16.58 -7.80 -2.83
N LEU A 216 17.04 -8.21 -4.02
CA LEU A 216 17.46 -9.59 -4.29
C LEU A 216 18.58 -10.05 -3.34
N GLU A 217 19.58 -9.20 -3.09
CA GLU A 217 20.64 -9.48 -2.11
C GLU A 217 20.07 -9.65 -0.70
N ARG A 218 19.17 -8.76 -0.27
CA ARG A 218 18.50 -8.85 1.04
C ARG A 218 17.62 -10.09 1.18
N TRP A 219 17.08 -10.58 0.06
CA TRP A 219 16.14 -11.70 0.02
C TRP A 219 16.83 -13.05 -0.14
N ALA A 220 18.11 -13.08 -0.51
CA ALA A 220 18.89 -14.30 -0.70
C ALA A 220 19.00 -15.17 0.57
N VAL A 221 18.75 -14.59 1.75
CA VAL A 221 18.74 -15.31 3.04
C VAL A 221 17.42 -16.05 3.32
N ALA A 222 16.38 -15.81 2.52
CA ALA A 222 15.08 -16.43 2.72
C ALA A 222 15.02 -17.84 2.13
N GLU A 223 14.57 -18.80 2.93
CA GLU A 223 14.23 -20.14 2.45
C GLU A 223 12.75 -20.19 2.04
N LEU A 224 12.51 -20.34 0.74
CA LEU A 224 11.14 -20.38 0.20
C LEU A 224 10.52 -21.80 0.18
N HIS A 225 11.28 -22.84 0.54
CA HIS A 225 10.82 -24.23 0.65
C HIS A 225 10.04 -24.77 -0.56
N GLY A 226 10.41 -24.36 -1.78
CA GLY A 226 9.73 -24.75 -3.02
C GLY A 226 8.77 -23.70 -3.57
N ALA A 227 8.44 -22.66 -2.79
CA ALA A 227 7.83 -21.45 -3.30
C ALA A 227 8.84 -20.60 -4.10
N LYS A 228 8.32 -19.59 -4.78
CA LYS A 228 9.08 -18.54 -5.46
C LYS A 228 8.62 -17.17 -4.96
N TRP A 229 9.41 -16.13 -5.21
CA TRP A 229 8.92 -14.77 -5.01
C TRP A 229 7.70 -14.52 -5.87
N SER A 230 6.70 -13.86 -5.29
CA SER A 230 5.43 -13.60 -5.97
C SER A 230 5.62 -12.74 -7.21
N THR A 231 4.93 -13.13 -8.27
CA THR A 231 4.83 -12.35 -9.51
C THR A 231 3.65 -11.38 -9.48
N PHE A 232 2.92 -11.28 -8.36
CA PHE A 232 1.81 -10.34 -8.21
C PHE A 232 2.28 -8.90 -8.43
N SER A 233 1.53 -8.15 -9.24
CA SER A 233 1.89 -6.78 -9.65
C SER A 233 1.22 -5.74 -8.73
N ASN A 234 1.76 -5.55 -7.53
CA ASN A 234 1.29 -4.52 -6.60
C ASN A 234 1.32 -3.12 -7.26
N SER A 235 2.38 -2.82 -8.00
CA SER A 235 2.60 -1.55 -8.71
C SER A 235 1.42 -1.19 -9.62
N PHE A 236 0.87 -2.15 -10.35
CA PHE A 236 -0.23 -1.91 -11.28
C PHE A 236 -1.55 -1.57 -10.57
N ILE A 237 -1.76 -2.08 -9.35
CA ILE A 237 -2.86 -1.65 -8.50
C ILE A 237 -2.64 -0.22 -8.02
N TYR A 238 -1.43 0.13 -7.59
CA TYR A 238 -1.10 1.50 -7.21
C TYR A 238 -1.31 2.47 -8.39
N HIS A 239 -0.88 2.12 -9.60
CA HIS A 239 -1.11 2.93 -10.80
C HIS A 239 -2.61 3.19 -11.03
N ALA A 240 -3.43 2.14 -10.98
CA ALA A 240 -4.88 2.25 -11.16
C ALA A 240 -5.55 3.11 -10.07
N VAL A 241 -5.10 2.99 -8.82
CA VAL A 241 -5.59 3.81 -7.70
C VAL A 241 -5.16 5.28 -7.85
N PHE A 242 -3.94 5.55 -8.28
CA PHE A 242 -3.47 6.92 -8.52
C PHE A 242 -4.20 7.58 -9.70
N GLU A 243 -4.46 6.85 -10.77
CA GLU A 243 -5.32 7.32 -11.86
C GLU A 243 -6.75 7.61 -11.36
N SER A 244 -7.29 6.72 -10.52
CA SER A 244 -8.64 6.89 -9.97
C SER A 244 -8.76 8.11 -9.06
N VAL A 245 -7.77 8.38 -8.20
CA VAL A 245 -7.80 9.56 -7.33
C VAL A 245 -7.58 10.86 -8.11
N GLU A 246 -6.74 10.84 -9.16
CA GLU A 246 -6.59 11.97 -10.09
C GLU A 246 -7.94 12.30 -10.72
N ARG A 247 -8.60 11.31 -11.35
CA ARG A 247 -9.90 11.50 -11.99
C ARG A 247 -10.98 11.93 -11.01
N TRP A 248 -11.00 11.36 -9.81
CA TRP A 248 -12.02 11.71 -8.83
C TRP A 248 -11.88 13.14 -8.28
N THR A 249 -10.64 13.62 -8.19
CA THR A 249 -10.35 14.99 -7.76
C THR A 249 -10.45 16.00 -8.90
N SER A 250 -10.32 15.57 -10.16
CA SER A 250 -10.50 16.41 -11.34
C SER A 250 -11.94 16.51 -11.81
N GLU A 251 -12.68 15.40 -11.71
CA GLU A 251 -14.05 15.23 -12.14
C GLU A 251 -14.87 14.60 -11.00
N PRO A 252 -15.28 15.38 -9.97
CA PRO A 252 -15.95 14.84 -8.78
C PRO A 252 -17.26 14.08 -9.04
N ALA A 253 -17.86 14.27 -10.22
CA ALA A 253 -19.07 13.58 -10.67
C ALA A 253 -18.80 12.13 -11.12
N ILE A 254 -17.54 11.75 -11.35
CA ILE A 254 -17.14 10.41 -11.77
C ILE A 254 -16.40 9.76 -10.58
N PRO A 255 -17.12 8.99 -9.72
CA PRO A 255 -16.46 8.33 -8.61
C PRO A 255 -15.59 7.15 -9.11
N PRO A 256 -14.56 6.77 -8.35
CA PRO A 256 -13.81 5.55 -8.60
C PRO A 256 -14.72 4.32 -8.54
N PRO A 257 -14.31 3.22 -9.19
CA PRO A 257 -15.03 1.96 -9.13
C PRO A 257 -15.30 1.54 -7.68
N SER A 258 -16.49 1.01 -7.43
CA SER A 258 -16.77 0.31 -6.17
C SER A 258 -16.05 -1.03 -6.15
N SER A 259 -15.72 -1.51 -4.96
CA SER A 259 -15.12 -2.84 -4.75
C SER A 259 -15.91 -3.66 -3.75
N SER A 260 -15.82 -4.99 -3.88
CA SER A 260 -16.11 -5.89 -2.76
C SER A 260 -14.93 -5.90 -1.77
N VAL A 261 -15.19 -6.36 -0.56
CA VAL A 261 -14.14 -6.68 0.44
C VAL A 261 -13.75 -8.15 0.32
N LEU A 262 -12.59 -8.53 0.84
CA LEU A 262 -12.20 -9.93 0.97
C LEU A 262 -13.18 -10.67 1.88
N HIS A 263 -13.57 -11.87 1.48
CA HIS A 263 -14.46 -12.68 2.31
C HIS A 263 -13.71 -13.22 3.52
N THR A 264 -14.26 -12.98 4.72
CA THR A 264 -13.68 -13.47 5.97
C THR A 264 -14.66 -14.35 6.73
N ILE A 265 -14.13 -15.27 7.54
CA ILE A 265 -14.91 -16.20 8.37
C ILE A 265 -15.42 -15.46 9.60
N ASP A 266 -16.72 -15.47 9.85
CA ASP A 266 -17.36 -14.90 11.05
C ASP A 266 -16.91 -13.47 11.41
N GLN A 267 -16.68 -12.62 10.39
CA GLN A 267 -16.17 -11.24 10.53
C GLN A 267 -14.79 -11.11 11.21
N SER A 268 -14.07 -12.22 11.36
CA SER A 268 -12.68 -12.25 11.83
C SER A 268 -11.70 -11.79 10.74
N ASP A 269 -10.41 -11.84 11.03
CA ASP A 269 -9.33 -11.68 10.07
C ASP A 269 -9.02 -12.94 9.25
N GLU A 270 -9.67 -14.08 9.51
CA GLU A 270 -9.44 -15.32 8.74
C GLU A 270 -10.10 -15.23 7.36
N ILE A 271 -9.30 -15.39 6.31
CA ILE A 271 -9.74 -15.18 4.93
C ILE A 271 -10.24 -16.49 4.30
N PHE A 272 -11.43 -16.46 3.69
CA PHE A 272 -11.91 -17.55 2.85
C PHE A 272 -11.01 -17.75 1.63
N ARG A 273 -10.58 -18.99 1.42
CA ARG A 273 -9.75 -19.42 0.30
C ARG A 273 -10.56 -20.24 -0.71
N ASP A 274 -10.26 -20.09 -1.99
CA ASP A 274 -10.78 -20.97 -3.04
C ASP A 274 -10.09 -22.35 -3.02
N GLU A 275 -10.50 -23.25 -3.92
CA GLU A 275 -9.92 -24.59 -4.08
C GLU A 275 -8.44 -24.58 -4.49
N HIS A 276 -7.91 -23.42 -4.87
CA HIS A 276 -6.50 -23.21 -5.21
C HIS A 276 -5.70 -22.60 -4.06
N GLY A 277 -6.36 -22.23 -2.96
CA GLY A 277 -5.76 -21.61 -1.79
C GLY A 277 -5.55 -20.10 -1.92
N ASN A 278 -6.15 -19.46 -2.92
CA ASN A 278 -6.11 -18.00 -3.08
C ASN A 278 -7.29 -17.36 -2.34
N ALA A 279 -7.11 -16.15 -1.80
CA ALA A 279 -8.19 -15.44 -1.11
C ALA A 279 -9.39 -15.22 -2.03
N THR A 280 -10.61 -15.10 -1.50
CA THR A 280 -11.83 -14.84 -2.27
C THR A 280 -12.43 -13.47 -1.94
N GLY A 281 -13.27 -12.94 -2.84
CA GLY A 281 -13.76 -11.57 -2.74
C GLY A 281 -12.67 -10.53 -3.04
N GLY A 282 -12.88 -9.30 -2.58
CA GLY A 282 -11.96 -8.20 -2.80
C GLY A 282 -11.83 -7.79 -4.28
N VAL A 283 -10.85 -6.94 -4.55
CA VAL A 283 -10.37 -6.70 -5.91
C VAL A 283 -9.60 -7.92 -6.37
N ARG A 284 -10.13 -8.55 -7.41
CA ARG A 284 -9.55 -9.72 -8.07
C ARG A 284 -8.68 -9.28 -9.26
N THR A 285 -7.60 -10.01 -9.51
CA THR A 285 -6.67 -9.73 -10.62
C THR A 285 -6.47 -10.98 -11.46
N VAL A 286 -5.78 -10.86 -12.60
CA VAL A 286 -5.39 -12.04 -13.39
C VAL A 286 -4.67 -13.11 -12.55
N HIS A 287 -3.93 -12.72 -11.51
CA HIS A 287 -3.21 -13.66 -10.65
C HIS A 287 -4.12 -14.57 -9.81
N THR A 288 -5.38 -14.15 -9.60
CA THR A 288 -6.34 -14.91 -8.81
C THR A 288 -7.55 -15.40 -9.63
N GLU A 289 -7.90 -14.70 -10.72
CA GLU A 289 -8.94 -15.13 -11.68
C GLU A 289 -8.42 -16.19 -12.67
N ALA A 290 -7.14 -16.15 -13.02
CA ALA A 290 -6.49 -17.14 -13.88
C ALA A 290 -5.17 -17.62 -13.22
N PRO A 291 -5.25 -18.28 -12.06
CA PRO A 291 -4.08 -18.58 -11.24
C PRO A 291 -3.16 -19.60 -11.90
N LEU A 292 -1.86 -19.30 -11.89
CA LEU A 292 -0.78 -20.25 -12.19
C LEU A 292 -0.12 -20.82 -10.92
N ALA A 293 -0.49 -20.26 -9.77
CA ALA A 293 0.11 -20.54 -8.48
C ALA A 293 -0.90 -20.27 -7.37
N ARG A 294 -0.62 -20.84 -6.19
CA ARG A 294 -1.22 -20.38 -4.94
C ARG A 294 -0.40 -19.23 -4.40
N LEU A 295 -1.01 -18.06 -4.25
CA LEU A 295 -0.39 -16.88 -3.67
C LEU A 295 -0.38 -16.97 -2.13
N VAL A 296 0.73 -16.55 -1.55
CA VAL A 296 0.86 -16.26 -0.13
C VAL A 296 1.31 -14.82 -0.04
N ALA A 297 0.44 -13.93 0.43
CA ALA A 297 0.69 -12.49 0.53
C ALA A 297 1.73 -12.10 1.60
N ALA A 298 2.53 -13.07 2.07
CA ALA A 298 3.65 -12.89 2.97
C ALA A 298 4.74 -13.93 2.68
N THR A 299 5.90 -13.76 3.30
CA THR A 299 7.04 -14.68 3.15
C THR A 299 6.91 -15.82 4.18
N PRO A 300 7.17 -17.11 3.83
CA PRO A 300 6.76 -18.25 4.65
C PRO A 300 7.30 -18.27 6.10
N LYS A 301 8.51 -17.75 6.35
CA LYS A 301 9.06 -17.58 7.71
C LYS A 301 10.33 -16.71 7.69
N GLY A 302 10.57 -15.92 8.74
CA GLY A 302 11.81 -15.16 8.91
C GLY A 302 11.84 -13.82 8.17
N ARG A 303 13.03 -13.30 7.88
CA ARG A 303 13.22 -12.03 7.16
C ARG A 303 13.74 -12.29 5.75
N PRO A 304 13.32 -11.50 4.74
CA PRO A 304 12.22 -10.53 4.74
C PRO A 304 10.85 -11.19 5.02
N ASN A 305 9.89 -10.44 5.56
CA ASN A 305 8.52 -10.92 5.86
C ASN A 305 7.41 -10.09 5.19
N GLU A 306 7.79 -9.11 4.37
CA GLU A 306 6.87 -8.16 3.75
C GLU A 306 6.57 -8.51 2.28
N ALA A 307 7.43 -9.31 1.66
CA ALA A 307 7.29 -9.71 0.27
C ALA A 307 6.39 -10.95 0.14
N GLY A 308 5.56 -10.98 -0.90
CA GLY A 308 4.73 -12.13 -1.21
C GLY A 308 5.54 -13.28 -1.81
N SER A 309 5.06 -14.50 -1.60
CA SER A 309 5.54 -15.70 -2.26
C SER A 309 4.42 -16.40 -3.02
N GLU A 310 4.77 -17.26 -3.96
CA GLU A 310 3.82 -18.06 -4.72
C GLU A 310 4.29 -19.50 -4.82
N TRP A 311 3.35 -20.44 -4.75
CA TRP A 311 3.58 -21.87 -4.95
C TRP A 311 3.07 -22.23 -6.35
N PRO A 312 3.95 -22.34 -7.35
CA PRO A 312 3.53 -22.65 -8.71
C PRO A 312 2.79 -23.98 -8.77
N PHE A 313 1.74 -24.05 -9.57
CA PHE A 313 1.11 -25.32 -9.88
C PHE A 313 2.06 -26.15 -10.77
N ASP A 314 2.07 -27.46 -10.55
CA ASP A 314 2.76 -28.34 -11.47
C ASP A 314 2.05 -28.40 -12.83
N HIS A 315 2.73 -28.93 -13.83
CA HIS A 315 2.22 -29.00 -15.18
C HIS A 315 0.95 -29.87 -15.28
N GLN A 316 0.80 -30.87 -14.41
CA GLN A 316 -0.39 -31.72 -14.44
C GLN A 316 -1.61 -30.93 -13.99
N LYS A 317 -1.51 -30.24 -12.86
CA LYS A 317 -2.56 -29.34 -12.37
C LYS A 317 -2.89 -28.25 -13.39
N LEU A 318 -1.91 -27.64 -14.04
CA LEU A 318 -2.18 -26.63 -15.08
C LEU A 318 -2.91 -27.22 -16.29
N ARG A 319 -2.60 -28.45 -16.71
CA ARG A 319 -3.36 -29.16 -17.76
C ARG A 319 -4.75 -29.55 -17.29
N ASP A 320 -4.93 -29.91 -16.03
CA ASP A 320 -6.25 -30.23 -15.49
C ASP A 320 -7.14 -28.98 -15.39
N LEU A 321 -6.55 -27.82 -15.05
CA LEU A 321 -7.26 -26.54 -14.94
C LEU A 321 -7.59 -25.90 -16.28
N TYR A 322 -6.63 -25.93 -17.20
CA TYR A 322 -6.73 -25.16 -18.45
C TYR A 322 -6.79 -26.02 -19.70
N GLU A 323 -6.52 -27.33 -19.63
CA GLU A 323 -6.38 -28.26 -20.77
C GLU A 323 -5.20 -27.96 -21.71
N SER A 324 -4.98 -26.69 -22.04
CA SER A 324 -3.91 -26.22 -22.92
C SER A 324 -3.44 -24.81 -22.57
N VAL A 325 -2.23 -24.48 -23.00
CA VAL A 325 -1.70 -23.10 -22.93
C VAL A 325 -2.59 -22.11 -23.69
N ALA A 326 -3.19 -22.52 -24.82
CA ALA A 326 -4.08 -21.66 -25.60
C ALA A 326 -5.32 -21.26 -24.80
N ASN A 327 -5.92 -22.21 -24.08
CA ASN A 327 -7.08 -21.94 -23.24
C ASN A 327 -6.71 -21.12 -22.00
N TYR A 328 -5.55 -21.36 -21.36
CA TYR A 328 -5.06 -20.46 -20.31
C TYR A 328 -4.95 -19.02 -20.82
N ARG A 329 -4.36 -18.80 -22.01
CA ARG A 329 -4.22 -17.46 -22.58
C ARG A 329 -5.57 -16.79 -22.84
N LEU A 330 -6.59 -17.56 -23.24
CA LEU A 330 -7.95 -17.06 -23.40
C LEU A 330 -8.54 -16.62 -22.05
N VAL A 331 -8.49 -17.48 -21.04
CA VAL A 331 -9.02 -17.20 -19.69
C VAL A 331 -8.29 -16.01 -19.05
N ALA A 332 -6.96 -15.99 -19.10
CA ALA A 332 -6.17 -14.89 -18.57
C ALA A 332 -6.39 -13.57 -19.33
N GLY A 333 -6.59 -13.63 -20.65
CA GLY A 333 -6.95 -12.47 -21.46
C GLY A 333 -8.29 -11.87 -21.08
N LEU A 334 -9.31 -12.71 -20.83
CA LEU A 334 -10.62 -12.27 -20.34
C LEU A 334 -10.51 -11.65 -18.94
N ALA A 335 -9.72 -12.25 -18.04
CA ALA A 335 -9.47 -11.70 -16.71
C ALA A 335 -8.81 -10.31 -16.77
N ILE A 336 -7.79 -10.12 -17.63
CA ILE A 336 -7.17 -8.80 -17.85
C ILE A 336 -8.20 -7.79 -18.37
N GLN A 337 -9.00 -8.15 -19.38
CA GLN A 337 -10.02 -7.25 -19.93
C GLN A 337 -11.04 -6.85 -18.87
N GLN A 338 -11.47 -7.79 -18.04
CA GLN A 338 -12.40 -7.52 -16.96
C GLN A 338 -11.77 -6.62 -15.88
N GLN A 339 -10.49 -6.83 -15.54
CA GLN A 339 -9.76 -5.98 -14.59
C GLN A 339 -9.58 -4.54 -15.10
N VAL A 340 -9.32 -4.37 -16.41
CA VAL A 340 -9.28 -3.04 -17.05
C VAL A 340 -10.66 -2.39 -17.01
N LYS A 341 -11.71 -3.13 -17.37
CA LYS A 341 -13.09 -2.64 -17.38
C LYS A 341 -13.59 -2.25 -15.99
N SER A 342 -13.16 -2.95 -14.94
CA SER A 342 -13.48 -2.62 -13.56
C SER A 342 -12.61 -1.49 -12.99
N GLY A 343 -11.64 -0.97 -13.75
CA GLY A 343 -10.82 0.16 -13.36
C GLY A 343 -9.67 -0.17 -12.39
N PHE A 344 -9.35 -1.45 -12.22
CA PHE A 344 -8.27 -1.92 -11.33
C PHE A 344 -7.00 -2.35 -12.10
N LEU A 345 -6.90 -1.99 -13.38
CA LEU A 345 -5.71 -2.18 -14.21
C LEU A 345 -5.70 -1.15 -15.34
N LEU A 346 -4.58 -0.46 -15.54
CA LEU A 346 -4.44 0.46 -16.66
C LEU A 346 -4.16 -0.31 -17.96
N PRO A 347 -4.60 0.21 -19.14
CA PRO A 347 -4.34 -0.45 -20.42
C PRO A 347 -2.85 -0.71 -20.71
N ALA A 348 -1.96 0.19 -20.30
CA ALA A 348 -0.51 0.01 -20.47
C ALA A 348 0.03 -1.14 -19.60
N ASP A 349 -0.41 -1.22 -18.34
CA ASP A 349 -0.05 -2.29 -17.41
C ASP A 349 -0.63 -3.64 -17.84
N ALA A 350 -1.83 -3.64 -18.42
CA ALA A 350 -2.44 -4.81 -19.03
C ALA A 350 -1.59 -5.40 -20.16
N GLU A 351 -1.01 -4.54 -21.00
CA GLU A 351 -0.10 -4.99 -22.07
C GLU A 351 1.19 -5.59 -21.50
N THR A 352 1.73 -5.02 -20.43
CA THR A 352 2.89 -5.58 -19.71
C THR A 352 2.57 -6.96 -19.13
N LEU A 353 1.45 -7.11 -18.42
CA LEU A 353 1.00 -8.42 -17.90
C LEU A 353 0.80 -9.45 -19.01
N ARG A 354 0.20 -9.03 -20.13
CA ARG A 354 -0.03 -9.91 -21.28
C ARG A 354 1.30 -10.46 -21.81
N ARG A 355 2.29 -9.61 -22.02
CA ARG A 355 3.62 -10.01 -22.52
C ARG A 355 4.37 -10.87 -21.53
N GLU A 356 4.46 -10.43 -20.28
CA GLU A 356 5.34 -11.03 -19.29
C GLU A 356 4.77 -12.31 -18.70
N THR A 357 3.46 -12.35 -18.44
CA THR A 357 2.80 -13.44 -17.71
C THR A 357 2.04 -14.38 -18.66
N ILE A 358 1.31 -13.84 -19.64
CA ILE A 358 0.39 -14.64 -20.47
C ILE A 358 1.09 -15.26 -21.68
N GLU A 359 1.89 -14.49 -22.41
CA GLU A 359 2.55 -14.98 -23.63
C GLU A 359 3.69 -15.95 -23.34
N ASN A 360 4.41 -15.76 -22.23
CA ASN A 360 5.59 -16.56 -21.90
C ASN A 360 5.29 -17.87 -21.16
N VAL A 361 4.03 -18.13 -20.83
CA VAL A 361 3.61 -19.32 -20.07
C VAL A 361 3.89 -20.63 -20.83
N LYS A 362 4.31 -21.67 -20.10
CA LYS A 362 4.58 -23.02 -20.62
C LYS A 362 4.18 -24.05 -19.55
N PHE A 363 3.43 -25.08 -19.94
CA PHE A 363 3.14 -26.26 -19.12
C PHE A 363 2.72 -27.46 -19.96
#